data_AF-A0A1I4MPD1-F1
#
_entry.id   AF-A0A1I4MPD1-F1
#
_cell.length_a   1.000
_cell.length_b   1.000
_cell.length_c   1.000
_cell.angle_alpha   90.00
_cell.angle_beta   90.00
_cell.angle_gamma   90.00
#
_symmetry.space_group_name_H-M   'P 1'
#
loop_
_entity.id
_entity.type
_entity.pdbx_description
1 polymer ?
#
loop_
_entity_poly.entity_id
_entity_poly.type
_entity_poly.pdbx_seq_one_letter_code
_entity_poly.pdbx_strand_id
1 'polypeptide(L)'
;MVNKRNMLWWQIKDALASIEENLKFTENDVDVRVLELQKLKTVETVIISLGHLSDTNEIAKLKYQLWLNKGINPRQTANSLGISVGALRAKILHFDYKLKKKVGGFTIESIVAATSTEELEQIMKQFVEIVSTGKPL
;
A
#
# COMPACT_ATOMS: atom_id res chain seq x y z
N MET A 1 -18.72 11.44 -3.33
CA MET A 1 -18.35 10.17 -2.66
C MET A 1 -16.89 9.89 -2.97
N VAL A 2 -16.02 9.72 -1.97
CA VAL A 2 -14.65 9.24 -2.21
C VAL A 2 -14.76 7.79 -2.69
N ASN A 3 -14.39 7.52 -3.94
CA ASN A 3 -14.38 6.16 -4.47
C ASN A 3 -13.39 5.35 -3.62
N LYS A 4 -13.87 4.33 -2.91
CA LYS A 4 -13.05 3.54 -1.97
C LYS A 4 -11.83 2.92 -2.67
N ARG A 5 -11.93 2.65 -3.97
CA ARG A 5 -10.84 2.14 -4.81
C ARG A 5 -9.67 3.12 -5.01
N ASN A 6 -9.85 4.42 -4.73
CA ASN A 6 -8.75 5.39 -4.83
C ASN A 6 -7.83 5.40 -3.61
N MET A 7 -8.18 4.72 -2.52
CA MET A 7 -7.32 4.62 -1.35
C MET A 7 -6.20 3.62 -1.58
N LEU A 8 -5.00 3.97 -1.13
CA LEU A 8 -3.81 3.11 -1.27
C LEU A 8 -4.04 1.75 -0.63
N TRP A 9 -4.69 1.72 0.54
CA TRP A 9 -5.00 0.47 1.23
C TRP A 9 -5.78 -0.51 0.32
N TRP A 10 -6.78 -0.01 -0.43
CA TRP A 10 -7.56 -0.87 -1.33
C TRP A 10 -6.78 -1.26 -2.58
N GLN A 11 -5.96 -0.36 -3.14
CA GLN A 11 -5.05 -0.70 -4.23
C GLN A 11 -4.12 -1.85 -3.84
N ILE A 12 -3.53 -1.80 -2.64
CA ILE A 12 -2.66 -2.88 -2.12
C ILE A 12 -3.46 -4.18 -1.94
N LYS A 13 -4.65 -4.11 -1.31
CA LYS A 13 -5.48 -5.30 -1.10
C LYS A 13 -5.87 -5.97 -2.42
N ASP A 14 -6.32 -5.19 -3.38
CA ASP A 14 -6.77 -5.68 -4.68
C ASP A 14 -5.59 -6.23 -5.49
N ALA A 15 -4.40 -5.61 -5.41
CA ALA A 15 -3.17 -6.11 -6.00
C ALA A 15 -2.75 -7.48 -5.43
N LEU A 16 -2.73 -7.62 -4.10
CA LEU A 16 -2.40 -8.90 -3.45
C LEU A 16 -3.38 -10.00 -3.85
N ALA A 17 -4.69 -9.70 -3.85
CA ALA A 17 -5.70 -10.66 -4.27
C ALA A 17 -5.52 -11.09 -5.73
N SER A 18 -5.22 -10.15 -6.64
CA SER A 18 -4.99 -10.45 -8.05
C SER A 18 -3.75 -11.33 -8.26
N ILE A 19 -2.65 -11.04 -7.57
CA ILE A 19 -1.40 -11.82 -7.68
C ILE A 19 -1.61 -13.23 -7.11
N GLU A 20 -2.27 -13.35 -5.95
CA GLU A 20 -2.62 -14.65 -5.37
C GLU A 20 -3.52 -15.49 -6.27
N GLU A 21 -4.47 -14.84 -6.96
CA GLU A 21 -5.34 -15.50 -7.93
C GLU A 21 -4.54 -16.00 -9.14
N ASN A 22 -3.68 -15.16 -9.72
CA ASN A 22 -2.81 -15.55 -10.83
C ASN A 22 -1.89 -16.73 -10.46
N LEU A 23 -1.25 -16.68 -9.28
CA LEU A 23 -0.38 -17.76 -8.79
C LEU A 23 -1.10 -19.10 -8.68
N LYS A 24 -2.42 -19.11 -8.38
CA LYS A 24 -3.23 -20.34 -8.37
C LYS A 24 -3.53 -20.85 -9.77
N PHE A 25 -3.73 -19.95 -10.74
CA PHE A 25 -4.04 -20.32 -12.12
C PHE A 25 -2.82 -20.72 -12.95
N THR A 26 -1.64 -20.22 -12.60
CA THR A 26 -0.38 -20.44 -13.34
C THR A 26 0.50 -21.49 -12.69
N GLU A 27 -0.07 -22.44 -11.94
CA GLU A 27 0.69 -23.43 -11.18
C GLU A 27 1.68 -24.23 -12.05
N ASN A 28 1.34 -24.43 -13.32
CA ASN A 28 2.11 -25.19 -14.31
C ASN A 28 2.98 -24.34 -15.25
N ASP A 29 2.88 -23.00 -15.19
CA ASP A 29 3.71 -22.09 -15.99
C ASP A 29 4.78 -21.47 -15.09
N VAL A 30 5.99 -22.03 -15.17
CA VAL A 30 7.11 -21.66 -14.29
C VAL A 30 7.50 -20.20 -14.47
N ASP A 31 7.56 -19.71 -15.71
CA ASP A 31 8.02 -18.35 -16.00
C ASP A 31 7.00 -17.32 -15.52
N VAL A 32 5.71 -17.56 -15.76
CA VAL A 32 4.63 -16.70 -15.24
C VAL A 32 4.59 -16.75 -13.72
N ARG A 33 4.75 -17.92 -13.11
CA ARG A 33 4.79 -18.07 -11.65
C ARG A 33 5.96 -17.32 -11.02
N VAL A 34 7.14 -17.34 -11.64
CA VAL A 34 8.31 -16.58 -11.17
C VAL A 34 8.01 -15.08 -11.18
N LEU A 35 7.42 -14.57 -12.27
CA LEU A 35 7.04 -13.16 -12.37
C LEU A 35 6.01 -12.77 -11.30
N GLU A 36 4.95 -13.56 -11.11
CA GLU A 36 3.92 -13.27 -10.11
C GLU A 36 4.49 -13.30 -8.67
N LEU A 37 5.42 -14.20 -8.36
CA LEU A 37 6.13 -14.20 -7.08
C LEU A 37 7.00 -12.94 -6.89
N GLN A 38 7.64 -12.46 -7.96
CA GLN A 38 8.39 -11.20 -7.91
C GLN A 38 7.47 -10.00 -7.73
N LYS A 39 6.29 -9.96 -8.38
CA LYS A 39 5.27 -8.93 -8.13
C LYS A 39 4.87 -8.90 -6.66
N LEU A 40 4.57 -10.06 -6.07
CA LEU A 40 4.23 -10.18 -4.65
C LEU A 40 5.32 -9.57 -3.77
N LYS A 41 6.57 -10.01 -3.95
CA LYS A 41 7.74 -9.49 -3.21
C LYS A 41 7.91 -7.97 -3.38
N THR A 42 7.60 -7.46 -4.57
CA THR A 42 7.68 -6.03 -4.87
C THR A 42 6.62 -5.24 -4.10
N VAL A 43 5.37 -5.71 -4.08
CA VAL A 43 4.29 -5.10 -3.27
C VAL A 43 4.64 -5.14 -1.78
N GLU A 44 5.15 -6.27 -1.27
CA GLU A 44 5.59 -6.41 0.12
C GLU A 44 6.70 -5.41 0.47
N THR A 45 7.66 -5.22 -0.43
CA THR A 45 8.75 -4.25 -0.26
C THR A 45 8.21 -2.82 -0.13
N VAL A 46 7.20 -2.45 -0.92
CA VAL A 46 6.51 -1.16 -0.79
C VAL A 46 5.84 -1.05 0.58
N ILE A 47 5.11 -2.08 1.02
CA ILE A 47 4.45 -2.09 2.35
C ILE A 47 5.46 -1.92 3.49
N ILE A 48 6.57 -2.66 3.45
CA ILE A 48 7.64 -2.57 4.45
C ILE A 48 8.24 -1.15 4.47
N SER A 49 8.49 -0.58 3.29
CA SER A 49 9.00 0.79 3.16
C SER A 49 8.05 1.83 3.76
N LEU A 50 6.73 1.62 3.64
CA LEU A 50 5.74 2.44 4.33
C LEU A 50 5.76 2.25 5.84
N GLY A 51 6.02 1.03 6.30
CA GLY A 51 6.20 0.70 7.72
C GLY A 51 7.35 1.47 8.37
N HIS A 52 8.48 1.63 7.69
CA HIS A 52 9.60 2.42 8.19
C HIS A 52 9.26 3.91 8.39
N LEU A 53 8.24 4.45 7.71
CA LEU A 53 7.76 5.81 7.99
C LEU A 53 7.18 5.94 9.40
N SER A 54 6.72 4.83 9.97
CA SER A 54 6.13 4.76 11.30
C SER A 54 7.16 4.84 12.43
N ASP A 55 8.43 4.55 12.14
CA ASP A 55 9.53 4.52 13.12
C ASP A 55 10.04 5.92 13.51
N THR A 56 9.47 6.97 12.92
CA THR A 56 9.91 8.35 13.14
C THR A 56 9.42 8.96 14.46
N ASN A 57 8.28 8.52 15.01
CA ASN A 57 7.76 8.88 16.33
C ASN A 57 6.46 8.11 16.66
N GLU A 58 6.04 8.14 17.94
CA GLU A 58 4.82 7.49 18.43
C GLU A 58 3.54 7.97 17.72
N ILE A 59 3.48 9.22 17.26
CA ILE A 59 2.32 9.73 16.51
C ILE A 59 2.26 9.09 15.11
N ALA A 60 3.40 8.92 14.45
CA ALA A 60 3.51 8.25 13.15
C ALA A 60 3.17 6.76 13.27
N LYS A 61 3.71 6.10 14.31
CA LYS A 61 3.38 4.72 14.67
C LYS A 61 1.88 4.51 14.87
N LEU A 62 1.24 5.36 15.67
CA LEU A 62 -0.21 5.30 15.88
C LEU A 62 -0.99 5.50 14.57
N LYS A 63 -0.62 6.49 13.74
CA LYS A 63 -1.28 6.72 12.44
C LYS A 63 -1.15 5.51 11.51
N TYR A 64 0.02 4.89 11.48
CA TYR A 64 0.27 3.69 10.69
C TYR A 64 -0.56 2.49 11.18
N GLN A 65 -0.60 2.25 12.48
CA GLN A 65 -1.44 1.19 13.06
C GLN A 65 -2.93 1.41 12.80
N LEU A 66 -3.42 2.65 12.93
CA LEU A 66 -4.81 3.00 12.63
C LEU A 66 -5.16 2.76 11.16
N TRP A 67 -4.22 3.03 10.25
CA TRP A 67 -4.37 2.80 8.82
C TRP A 67 -4.37 1.31 8.48
N LEU A 68 -3.39 0.55 8.98
CA LEU A 68 -3.27 -0.90 8.77
C LEU A 68 -4.56 -1.61 9.20
N ASN A 69 -5.06 -1.26 10.40
CA ASN A 69 -6.24 -1.86 10.99
C ASN A 69 -7.55 -1.20 10.54
N LYS A 70 -7.52 -0.16 9.68
CA LYS A 70 -8.71 0.61 9.26
C LYS A 70 -9.61 1.08 10.42
N GLY A 71 -9.04 1.24 11.61
CA GLY A 71 -9.80 1.48 12.84
C GLY A 71 -10.80 0.36 13.17
N ILE A 72 -10.38 -0.92 13.12
CA ILE A 72 -11.11 -2.05 13.73
C ILE A 72 -11.69 -1.61 15.07
N ASN A 73 -12.97 -1.92 15.31
CA ASN A 73 -13.75 -1.42 16.44
C ASN A 73 -13.74 0.11 16.55
N PRO A 74 -14.23 0.84 15.52
CA PRO A 74 -14.02 2.27 15.38
C PRO A 74 -14.60 3.10 16.53
N ARG A 75 -15.64 2.60 17.22
CA ARG A 75 -16.19 3.24 18.42
C ARG A 75 -15.23 3.13 19.62
N GLN A 76 -14.68 1.95 19.87
CA GLN A 76 -13.74 1.73 20.98
C GLN A 76 -12.45 2.52 20.75
N THR A 77 -11.89 2.48 19.54
CA THR A 77 -10.68 3.23 19.19
C THR A 77 -10.90 4.74 19.22
N ALA A 78 -12.06 5.23 18.77
CA ALA A 78 -12.38 6.65 18.85
C ALA A 78 -12.50 7.12 20.31
N ASN A 79 -13.18 6.32 21.16
CA ASN A 79 -13.31 6.58 22.59
C ASN A 79 -11.95 6.60 23.31
N SER A 80 -11.07 5.62 23.04
CA SER A 80 -9.73 5.56 23.68
C SER A 80 -8.83 6.73 23.28
N LEU A 81 -9.09 7.32 22.11
CA LEU A 81 -8.37 8.49 21.60
C LEU A 81 -9.05 9.82 21.94
N GLY A 82 -10.21 9.80 22.62
CA GLY A 82 -10.97 11.01 22.97
C GLY A 82 -11.49 11.79 21.75
N ILE A 83 -11.78 11.11 20.63
CA ILE A 83 -12.25 11.74 19.39
C ILE A 83 -13.56 11.11 18.92
N SER A 84 -14.25 11.78 17.98
CA SER A 84 -15.42 11.18 17.32
C SER A 84 -15.01 10.12 16.29
N VAL A 85 -15.91 9.17 16.00
CA VAL A 85 -15.71 8.17 14.93
C VAL A 85 -15.49 8.85 13.57
N GLY A 86 -16.16 9.98 13.32
CA GLY A 86 -15.95 10.78 12.11
C GLY A 86 -14.53 11.33 12.01
N ALA A 87 -14.01 11.89 13.11
CA ALA A 87 -12.63 12.38 13.18
C ALA A 87 -11.60 11.25 13.00
N LEU A 88 -11.85 10.07 13.60
CA LEU A 88 -11.02 8.88 13.40
C LEU A 88 -10.94 8.49 11.91
N ARG A 89 -12.10 8.40 11.24
CA ARG A 89 -12.18 8.09 9.80
C ARG A 89 -11.44 9.12 8.95
N ALA A 90 -11.64 10.41 9.22
CA ALA A 90 -10.94 11.47 8.52
C ALA A 90 -9.41 11.40 8.72
N LYS A 91 -8.96 11.06 9.93
CA LYS A 91 -7.53 10.89 10.25
C LYS A 91 -6.91 9.74 9.44
N ILE A 92 -7.61 8.61 9.35
CA ILE A 92 -7.18 7.45 8.56
C ILE A 92 -7.13 7.80 7.08
N LEU A 93 -8.17 8.43 6.53
CA LEU A 93 -8.24 8.85 5.12
C LEU A 93 -7.13 9.84 4.76
N HIS A 94 -6.89 10.85 5.61
CA HIS A 94 -5.82 11.82 5.39
C HIS A 94 -4.44 11.16 5.38
N PHE A 95 -4.24 10.19 6.27
CA PHE A 95 -2.99 9.45 6.32
C PHE A 95 -2.81 8.54 5.09
N ASP A 96 -3.85 7.82 4.67
CA ASP A 96 -3.85 7.03 3.43
C ASP A 96 -3.47 7.86 2.21
N TYR A 97 -4.07 9.04 2.05
CA TYR A 97 -3.75 9.96 0.96
C TYR A 97 -2.28 10.43 0.98
N LYS A 98 -1.73 10.67 2.17
CA LYS A 98 -0.31 11.01 2.33
C LYS A 98 0.60 9.86 1.93
N LEU A 99 0.27 8.63 2.32
CA LEU A 99 1.02 7.45 1.90
C LEU A 99 0.92 7.26 0.38
N LYS A 100 -0.27 7.40 -0.22
CA LYS A 100 -0.47 7.31 -1.67
C LYS A 100 0.43 8.27 -2.44
N LYS A 101 0.54 9.51 -1.97
CA LYS A 101 1.45 10.50 -2.57
C LYS A 101 2.92 10.08 -2.50
N LYS A 102 3.32 9.43 -1.41
CA LYS A 102 4.70 8.93 -1.23
C LYS A 102 4.99 7.70 -2.07
N VAL A 103 3.99 6.83 -2.27
CA VAL A 103 4.13 5.63 -3.10
C VAL A 103 4.16 6.01 -4.59
N GLY A 104 3.44 7.06 -4.98
CA GLY A 104 3.11 7.33 -6.38
C GLY A 104 1.73 6.73 -6.68
N GLY A 105 0.86 7.52 -7.32
CA GLY A 105 -0.56 7.19 -7.45
C GLY A 105 -0.85 5.87 -8.20
N PHE A 106 0.09 5.47 -9.08
CA PHE A 106 -0.03 4.34 -9.99
C PHE A 106 0.95 3.20 -9.69
N THR A 107 1.89 3.35 -8.76
CA THR A 107 2.98 2.39 -8.54
C THR A 107 2.47 0.97 -8.27
N ILE A 108 1.44 0.82 -7.42
CA ILE A 108 0.85 -0.50 -7.12
C ILE A 108 0.19 -1.11 -8.37
N GLU A 109 -0.51 -0.30 -9.16
CA GLU A 109 -1.16 -0.76 -10.40
C GLU A 109 -0.10 -1.18 -11.44
N SER A 110 0.98 -0.42 -11.56
CA SER A 110 2.11 -0.75 -12.44
C SER A 110 2.79 -2.06 -12.05
N ILE A 111 2.94 -2.35 -10.75
CA ILE A 111 3.51 -3.64 -10.31
C ILE A 111 2.64 -4.81 -10.78
N VAL A 112 1.33 -4.71 -10.62
CA VAL A 112 0.40 -5.78 -11.05
C VAL A 112 0.42 -5.96 -12.56
N ALA A 113 0.46 -4.84 -13.30
CA ALA A 113 0.45 -4.82 -14.76
C ALA A 113 1.79 -5.22 -15.41
N ALA A 114 2.88 -5.29 -14.63
CA ALA A 114 4.19 -5.62 -15.16
C ALA A 114 4.19 -6.99 -15.86
N THR A 115 4.86 -7.07 -17.00
CA THR A 115 4.95 -8.27 -17.85
C THR A 115 6.34 -8.90 -17.83
N SER A 116 7.31 -8.27 -17.15
CA SER A 116 8.69 -8.72 -17.06
C SER A 116 9.35 -8.31 -15.74
N THR A 117 10.47 -8.96 -15.40
CA THR A 117 11.29 -8.60 -14.22
C THR A 117 11.88 -7.20 -14.38
N GLU A 118 12.29 -6.86 -15.61
CA GLU A 118 12.89 -5.58 -15.96
C GLU A 118 11.91 -4.42 -15.75
N GLU A 119 10.63 -4.60 -16.07
CA GLU A 119 9.59 -3.61 -15.76
C GLU A 119 9.44 -3.41 -14.25
N LEU A 120 9.47 -4.49 -13.46
CA LEU A 120 9.41 -4.39 -11.99
C LEU A 120 10.60 -3.62 -11.41
N GLU A 121 11.81 -3.86 -11.92
CA GLU A 121 13.00 -3.11 -11.51
C GLU A 121 12.88 -1.61 -11.82
N GLN A 122 12.35 -1.25 -13.00
CA GLN A 122 12.13 0.15 -13.37
C GLN A 122 11.09 0.82 -12.47
N ILE A 123 9.98 0.13 -12.19
CA ILE A 123 8.95 0.62 -11.27
C ILE A 123 9.56 0.86 -9.88
N MET A 124 10.39 -0.06 -9.40
CA MET A 124 11.05 0.11 -8.10
C MET A 124 12.09 1.23 -8.07
N LYS A 125 12.84 1.44 -9.16
CA LYS A 125 13.73 2.61 -9.28
C LYS A 125 12.95 3.91 -9.16
N GLN A 126 11.82 4.03 -9.87
CA GLN A 126 10.94 5.21 -9.78
C GLN A 126 10.37 5.39 -8.37
N PHE A 127 9.91 4.31 -7.74
CA PHE A 127 9.43 4.35 -6.36
C PHE A 127 10.50 4.86 -5.39
N VAL A 128 11.72 4.32 -5.48
CA VAL A 128 12.85 4.76 -4.64
C VAL A 128 13.16 6.24 -4.88
N GLU A 129 13.18 6.70 -6.13
CA GLU A 129 13.41 8.10 -6.47
C GLU A 129 12.34 9.03 -5.87
N ILE A 130 11.05 8.68 -5.95
CA ILE A 130 9.96 9.44 -5.34
C ILE A 130 10.14 9.52 -3.81
N VAL A 131 10.47 8.39 -3.18
CA VAL A 131 10.68 8.32 -1.72
C VAL A 131 11.89 9.15 -1.28
N SER A 132 12.99 9.09 -2.03
CA SER A 132 14.24 9.83 -1.74
C SER A 132 14.13 11.32 -2.00
N THR A 133 13.44 11.75 -3.05
CA THR A 133 13.34 13.16 -3.43
C THR A 133 12.13 13.88 -2.81
N GLY A 134 11.12 13.12 -2.36
CA GLY A 134 9.88 13.66 -1.80
C GLY A 134 8.99 14.40 -2.81
N LYS A 135 9.32 14.36 -4.11
CA LYS A 135 8.52 14.96 -5.18
C LYS A 135 7.74 13.86 -5.92
N PRO A 136 6.40 13.93 -5.98
CA PRO A 136 5.65 13.06 -6.88
C PRO A 136 5.96 13.45 -8.33
N LEU A 137 6.08 12.45 -9.21
CA LEU A 137 6.13 12.63 -10.67
C LEU A 137 4.84 13.27 -11.18
#